data_AF-A0AA43JN90-F1
#
_entry.id   AF-A0AA43JN90-F1
#
_cell.length_a   1.000
_cell.length_b   1.000
_cell.length_c   1.000
_cell.angle_alpha   90.00
_cell.angle_beta   90.00
_cell.angle_gamma   90.00
#
_symmetry.space_group_name_H-M   'P 1'
#
loop_
_entity.id
_entity.type
_entity.pdbx_description
1 polymer ?
#
loop_
_entity_poly.entity_id
_entity_poly.type
_entity_poly.pdbx_seq_one_letter_code
_entity_poly.pdbx_strand_id
1 'polypeptide(L)' 'RPGVKFADAELVGFPLRVTVGPRGVESRMLELLTRATGDLEEIPLDELVAVVRDRVMAARH' A
#
# COMPACT_ATOMS: atom_id res chain seq x y z
N ARG A 1 -0.07 -14.28 -11.16
CA ARG A 1 -0.19 -14.77 -9.76
C ARG A 1 0.21 -13.64 -8.82
N PRO A 2 -0.40 -13.52 -7.63
CA PRO A 2 -0.08 -12.44 -6.68
C PRO A 2 1.42 -12.32 -6.43
N GLY A 3 2.12 -13.45 -6.30
CA GLY A 3 3.56 -13.50 -6.02
C GLY A 3 4.47 -12.78 -7.03
N VAL A 4 4.15 -12.79 -8.34
CA VAL A 4 5.00 -12.10 -9.35
C VAL A 4 4.88 -10.59 -9.22
N LYS A 5 3.66 -10.07 -9.03
CA LYS A 5 3.43 -8.62 -8.86
C LYS A 5 4.07 -8.07 -7.59
N PHE A 6 4.07 -8.84 -6.51
CA PHE A 6 4.76 -8.46 -5.28
C PHE A 6 6.27 -8.46 -5.48
N ALA A 7 6.83 -9.51 -6.11
CA ALA A 7 8.26 -9.56 -6.41
C ALA A 7 8.72 -8.38 -7.28
N ASP A 8 7.95 -8.02 -8.30
CA ASP A 8 8.26 -6.87 -9.17
C ASP A 8 8.22 -5.55 -8.38
N ALA A 9 7.20 -5.35 -7.53
CA ALA A 9 7.09 -4.15 -6.71
C ALA A 9 8.21 -4.03 -5.66
N GLU A 10 8.61 -5.14 -5.06
CA GLU A 10 9.77 -5.21 -4.14
C GLU A 10 11.08 -4.91 -4.88
N LEU A 11 11.26 -5.46 -6.09
CA LEU A 11 12.44 -5.25 -6.92
C LEU A 11 12.58 -3.78 -7.34
N VAL A 12 11.47 -3.15 -7.77
CA VAL A 12 11.45 -1.72 -8.10
C VAL A 12 11.68 -0.86 -6.86
N GLY A 13 11.22 -1.33 -5.69
CA GLY A 13 11.54 -0.72 -4.42
C GLY A 13 10.70 0.50 -4.08
N PHE A 14 9.42 0.50 -4.44
CA PHE A 14 8.50 1.59 -4.07
C PHE A 14 8.45 1.77 -2.54
N PRO A 15 8.47 3.02 -2.03
CA PRO A 15 8.47 3.28 -0.58
C PRO A 15 7.15 2.86 0.10
N LEU A 16 6.05 2.93 -0.64
CA LEU A 16 4.72 2.51 -0.21
C LEU A 16 4.14 1.54 -1.24
N ARG A 17 3.49 0.47 -0.77
CA ARG A 17 2.79 -0.50 -1.63
C ARG A 17 1.35 -0.68 -1.16
N VAL A 18 0.39 -0.37 -2.04
CA VAL A 18 -1.03 -0.62 -1.79
C VAL A 18 -1.42 -1.95 -2.43
N THR A 19 -2.01 -2.85 -1.65
CA THR A 19 -2.58 -4.10 -2.16
C THR A 19 -4.08 -3.94 -2.35
N VAL A 20 -4.55 -4.09 -3.60
CA VAL A 20 -5.97 -4.09 -3.93
C VAL A 20 -6.37 -5.48 -4.45
N GLY A 21 -7.25 -6.15 -3.73
CA GLY A 21 -7.78 -7.46 -4.09
C GLY A 21 -9.29 -7.56 -3.83
N PRO A 22 -9.98 -8.56 -4.40
CA PRO A 22 -11.45 -8.69 -4.31
C PRO A 22 -11.97 -8.62 -2.87
N ARG A 23 -11.32 -9.35 -1.95
CA ARG A 23 -11.69 -9.37 -0.52
C ARG A 23 -11.61 -8.00 0.15
N GLY A 24 -10.56 -7.23 -0.13
CA GLY A 24 -10.38 -5.89 0.44
C GLY A 24 -11.38 -4.87 -0.11
N VAL A 25 -11.74 -5.02 -1.40
CA VAL A 25 -12.80 -4.19 -2.00
C VAL A 25 -14.17 -4.53 -1.40
N GLU A 26 -14.46 -5.82 -1.19
CA GLU A 26 -15.70 -6.28 -0.53
C GLU A 26 -15.79 -5.80 0.92
N SER A 27 -14.69 -5.84 1.69
CA SER A 27 -14.64 -5.37 3.08
C SER A 27 -14.46 -3.87 3.23
N ARG A 28 -14.26 -3.12 2.14
CA ARG A 28 -13.89 -1.70 2.11
C ARG A 28 -12.60 -1.37 2.88
N MET A 29 -11.69 -2.33 3.00
CA MET A 29 -10.38 -2.18 3.66
C MET A 29 -9.27 -2.60 2.71
N LEU A 30 -8.24 -1.76 2.55
CA LEU A 30 -7.11 -1.99 1.67
C LEU A 30 -5.80 -2.01 2.46
N GLU A 31 -4.86 -2.87 2.07
CA GLU A 31 -3.59 -2.98 2.77
C GLU A 31 -2.58 -1.97 2.22
N LEU A 32 -1.86 -1.28 3.12
CA LEU A 32 -0.78 -0.37 2.80
C LEU A 32 0.48 -0.81 3.55
N LEU A 33 1.50 -1.20 2.78
CA LEU A 33 2.82 -1.57 3.27
C LEU A 33 3.78 -0.39 3.18
N THR A 34 4.49 -0.09 4.27
CA THR A 34 5.64 0.83 4.29
C THR A 34 6.93 0.03 4.17
N ARG A 35 7.67 0.19 3.06
CA ARG A 35 8.87 -0.63 2.78
C ARG A 35 9.97 -0.44 3.81
N ALA A 36 10.17 0.78 4.29
CA ALA A 36 11.27 1.12 5.19
C ALA A 36 11.16 0.42 6.56
N THR A 37 9.94 0.22 7.05
CA THR A 37 9.68 -0.39 8.36
C THR A 37 9.16 -1.82 8.24
N GLY A 38 8.56 -2.19 7.09
CA GLY A 38 7.85 -3.44 6.91
C GLY A 38 6.42 -3.41 7.46
N ASP A 39 5.94 -2.26 7.94
CA ASP A 39 4.61 -2.15 8.55
C ASP A 39 3.52 -2.32 7.50
N LEU A 40 2.55 -3.18 7.82
CA LEU A 40 1.36 -3.43 7.02
C LEU A 40 0.14 -2.95 7.79
N GLU A 41 -0.58 -1.99 7.23
CA GLU A 41 -1.77 -1.40 7.84
C GLU A 41 -2.98 -1.59 6.94
N GLU A 42 -4.15 -1.89 7.51
CA GLU A 42 -5.42 -1.84 6.79
C GLU A 42 -6.01 -0.44 6.88
N ILE A 43 -6.26 0.17 5.73
CA ILE A 43 -6.79 1.52 5.59
C ILE A 43 -8.18 1.43 4.95
N PRO A 44 -9.20 2.13 5.49
CA PRO A 44 -10.48 2.25 4.82
C PRO A 44 -10.32 2.75 3.39
N LEU A 45 -11.05 2.13 2.45
CA LEU A 45 -10.95 2.44 1.03
C LEU A 45 -11.17 3.94 0.75
N ASP A 46 -12.06 4.57 1.51
CA ASP A 46 -12.41 5.99 1.37
C ASP A 46 -11.30 6.94 1.86
N GLU A 47 -10.44 6.47 2.78
CA GLU A 47 -9.36 7.27 3.37
C GLU A 47 -8.01 7.04 2.67
N LEU A 48 -7.88 5.93 1.93
CA LEU A 48 -6.61 5.48 1.36
C LEU A 48 -5.89 6.57 0.57
N VAL A 49 -6.60 7.31 -0.29
CA VAL A 49 -5.98 8.33 -1.15
C VAL A 49 -5.36 9.46 -0.33
N ALA A 50 -6.07 9.92 0.71
CA ALA A 50 -5.58 10.97 1.59
C ALA A 50 -4.33 10.49 2.35
N VAL A 51 -4.40 9.29 2.94
CA VAL A 51 -3.30 8.69 3.69
C VAL A 51 -2.05 8.51 2.83
N VAL A 52 -2.19 7.95 1.62
CA VAL A 52 -1.06 7.76 0.70
C VAL A 52 -0.45 9.09 0.29
N ARG A 53 -1.27 10.08 -0.07
CA ARG A 53 -0.79 11.42 -0.44
C ARG A 53 0.01 12.03 0.71
N ASP A 54 -0.54 12.02 1.92
CA ASP A 54 0.08 12.66 3.08
C ASP A 54 1.41 11.98 3.44
N ARG A 55 1.49 10.64 3.36
CA ARG A 55 2.74 9.88 3.53
C ARG A 55 3.78 10.19 2.46
N VAL A 56 3.36 10.30 1.19
CA VAL A 56 4.28 10.70 0.10
C VAL A 56 4.81 12.11 0.33
N MET A 57 3.98 13.04 0.77
CA MET A 57 4.40 14.42 1.05
C MET A 57 5.33 14.50 2.27
N ALA A 58 5.06 13.72 3.33
CA ALA A 58 5.92 13.65 4.50
C ALA A 58 7.28 13.00 4.21
N ALA A 59 7.35 12.04 3.28
CA ALA A 59 8.60 11.38 2.89
C ALA A 59 9.46 12.20 1.92
N ARG A 60 8.93 13.31 1.37
CA ARG A 60 9.69 14.26 0.54
C ARG A 60 10.49 15.22 1.44
N HIS A 61 11.64 14.74 1.91
CA HIS A 61 12.69 15.58 2.49
C HIS A 61 13.87 15.69 1.54
#